data_AF-A3XET5-F1
#
_entry.id   AF-A3XET5-F1
#
_cell.length_a   1.000
_cell.length_b   1.000
_cell.length_c   1.000
_cell.angle_alpha   90.00
_cell.angle_beta   90.00
_cell.angle_gamma   90.00
#
_symmetry.space_group_name_H-M   'P 1'
#
loop_
_entity.id
_entity.type
_entity.pdbx_description
1 polymer ?
#
loop_
_entity_poly.entity_id
_entity_poly.type
_entity_poly.pdbx_seq_one_letter_code
_entity_poly.pdbx_strand_id
1 'polypeptide(L)'
;MSIPMPFRKPSARDRVRQDWIEERRREARMVIADVAHHSDYLVRLACNVLVQHGETFEEREDARILLVILDAKTPGRLPAPSPDREGRS
;
A
#
# COMPACT_ATOMS: atom_id res chain seq x y z
N MET A 1 -22.91 -24.66 2.38
CA MET A 1 -22.10 -23.97 3.39
C MET A 1 -20.73 -24.65 3.45
N SER A 2 -19.67 -23.99 3.00
CA SER A 2 -18.32 -24.56 2.93
C SER A 2 -17.63 -24.45 4.30
N ILE A 3 -17.33 -25.61 4.88
CA ILE A 3 -16.64 -25.76 6.16
C ILE A 3 -15.20 -25.24 6.01
N PRO A 4 -14.69 -24.36 6.90
CA PRO A 4 -13.29 -23.94 6.84
C PRO A 4 -12.42 -25.15 7.17
N MET A 5 -11.57 -25.58 6.24
CA MET A 5 -10.64 -26.67 6.51
C MET A 5 -9.63 -26.22 7.57
N PRO A 6 -9.55 -26.91 8.72
CA PRO A 6 -8.61 -26.53 9.75
C PRO A 6 -7.23 -26.99 9.29
N PHE A 7 -6.23 -26.11 9.39
CA PHE A 7 -4.81 -26.43 9.18
C PHE A 7 -4.33 -26.61 7.72
N ARG A 8 -4.57 -25.62 6.84
CA ARG A 8 -3.55 -25.37 5.80
C ARG A 8 -2.31 -24.82 6.49
N LYS A 9 -1.30 -25.66 6.71
CA LYS A 9 0.03 -25.22 7.12
C LYS A 9 0.52 -24.19 6.08
N PRO A 10 1.05 -23.03 6.49
CA PRO A 10 1.60 -22.06 5.56
C PRO A 10 2.62 -22.77 4.67
N SER A 11 2.36 -22.75 3.37
CA SER A 11 3.27 -23.37 2.42
C SER A 11 4.61 -22.61 2.47
N ALA A 12 5.69 -23.24 2.00
CA ALA A 12 6.97 -22.55 1.87
C ALA A 12 6.83 -21.25 1.06
N ARG A 13 5.90 -21.22 0.09
CA ARG A 13 5.57 -20.02 -0.69
C ARG A 13 4.92 -18.93 0.15
N ASP A 14 4.04 -19.29 1.08
CA ASP A 14 3.39 -18.31 1.96
C ASP A 14 4.40 -17.67 2.90
N ARG A 15 5.38 -18.43 3.40
CA ARG A 15 6.47 -17.90 4.24
C ARG A 15 7.35 -16.92 3.46
N VAL A 16 7.83 -17.33 2.29
CA VAL A 16 8.61 -16.45 1.40
C VAL A 16 7.83 -15.17 1.06
N ARG A 17 6.51 -15.27 0.89
CA ARG A 17 5.66 -14.10 0.67
C ARG A 17 5.58 -13.19 1.89
N GLN A 18 5.45 -13.74 3.10
CA GLN A 18 5.45 -12.94 4.33
C GLN A 18 6.80 -12.24 4.54
N ASP A 19 7.91 -12.95 4.37
CA ASP A 19 9.26 -12.38 4.50
C ASP A 19 9.46 -11.24 3.49
N TRP A 20 8.99 -11.43 2.25
CA TRP A 20 9.02 -10.39 1.22
C TRP A 20 8.16 -9.18 1.60
N ILE A 21 6.95 -9.39 2.16
CA ILE A 21 6.08 -8.30 2.62
C ILE A 21 6.75 -7.54 3.76
N GLU A 22 7.35 -8.24 4.72
CA GLU A 22 8.02 -7.62 5.87
C GLU A 22 9.20 -6.74 5.43
N GLU A 23 10.01 -7.22 4.49
CA GLU A 23 11.11 -6.43 3.94
C GLU A 23 10.60 -5.19 3.20
N ARG A 24 9.58 -5.33 2.34
CA ARG A 24 8.99 -4.17 1.62
C ARG A 24 8.41 -3.14 2.59
N ARG A 25 7.80 -3.56 3.69
CA ARG A 25 7.31 -2.65 4.73
C ARG A 25 8.45 -1.92 5.43
N ARG A 26 9.54 -2.63 5.76
CA ARG A 26 10.74 -2.03 6.35
C ARG A 26 11.33 -0.97 5.43
N GLU A 27 11.52 -1.28 4.16
CA GLU A 27 12.01 -0.33 3.16
C GLU A 27 11.11 0.90 3.03
N ALA A 28 9.79 0.70 2.95
CA ALA A 28 8.83 1.79 2.86
C ALA A 28 8.89 2.72 4.09
N ARG A 29 9.03 2.16 5.30
CA ARG A 29 9.20 2.94 6.54
C ARG A 29 10.48 3.77 6.53
N MET A 30 11.58 3.23 6.01
CA MET A 30 12.84 3.98 5.88
C MET A 30 12.69 5.17 4.93
N VAL A 31 12.01 4.97 3.79
CA VAL A 31 11.73 6.06 2.84
C VAL A 31 10.87 7.15 3.47
N ILE A 32 9.84 6.79 4.23
CA ILE A 32 8.98 7.79 4.89
C ILE A 32 9.72 8.52 6.01
N ALA A 33 10.57 7.82 6.77
CA ALA A 33 11.39 8.44 7.81
C ALA A 33 12.35 9.50 7.25
N ASP A 34 12.79 9.33 6.00
CA ASP A 34 13.72 10.25 5.33
C ASP A 34 13.07 11.04 4.17
N VAL A 35 11.79 11.38 4.32
CA VAL A 35 10.96 12.02 3.27
C VAL A 35 11.59 13.26 2.64
N ALA A 36 12.38 14.03 3.40
CA ALA A 36 13.02 15.26 2.92
C ALA A 36 14.10 15.01 1.85
N HIS A 37 14.68 13.80 1.83
CA HIS A 37 15.77 13.42 0.91
C HIS A 37 15.28 12.52 -0.23
N HIS A 38 13.98 12.22 -0.30
CA HIS A 38 13.39 11.40 -1.34
C HIS A 38 12.44 12.19 -2.24
N SER A 39 12.33 11.77 -3.50
CA SER A 39 11.39 12.37 -4.43
C SER A 39 9.95 12.01 -4.06
N ASP A 40 9.00 12.91 -4.34
CA ASP A 40 7.56 12.65 -4.15
C ASP A 40 7.12 11.32 -4.77
N TYR A 41 7.74 10.93 -5.89
CA TYR A 41 7.50 9.62 -6.52
C TYR A 41 7.87 8.44 -5.62
N LEU A 42 9.06 8.46 -5.00
CA LEU A 42 9.48 7.40 -4.08
C LEU A 42 8.62 7.37 -2.83
N VAL A 43 8.25 8.54 -2.30
CA VAL A 43 7.38 8.66 -1.13
C VAL A 43 5.99 8.08 -1.45
N ARG A 44 5.44 8.36 -2.65
CA ARG A 44 4.18 7.75 -3.11
C ARG A 44 4.26 6.23 -3.23
N LEU A 45 5.37 5.70 -3.76
CA LEU A 45 5.58 4.26 -3.86
C LEU A 45 5.61 3.61 -2.47
N ALA A 46 6.34 4.20 -1.52
CA ALA A 46 6.39 3.74 -0.14
C ALA A 46 5.01 3.79 0.54
N CYS A 47 4.25 4.87 0.34
CA CYS A 47 2.90 4.97 0.87
C CYS A 47 1.99 3.87 0.31
N ASN A 48 2.02 3.59 -1.00
CA ASN A 48 1.23 2.50 -1.59
C ASN A 48 1.54 1.14 -0.96
N VAL A 49 2.82 0.86 -0.68
CA VAL A 49 3.25 -0.35 0.03
C VAL A 49 2.63 -0.40 1.43
N LEU A 50 2.67 0.70 2.20
CA LEU A 50 2.11 0.73 3.55
C LEU A 50 0.57 0.70 3.56
N VAL A 51 -0.11 1.30 2.60
CA VAL A 51 -1.58 1.18 2.48
C VAL A 51 -1.99 -0.28 2.27
N GLN A 52 -1.24 -1.02 1.45
CA GLN A 52 -1.56 -2.41 1.14
C GLN A 52 -1.08 -3.40 2.21
N HIS A 53 0.06 -3.11 2.85
CA HIS A 53 0.78 -4.08 3.68
C HIS A 53 1.08 -3.61 5.11
N GLY A 54 0.72 -2.39 5.50
CA GLY A 54 0.97 -1.86 6.84
C GLY A 54 0.46 -2.79 7.95
N GLU A 55 1.15 -2.82 9.10
CA GLU A 55 0.77 -3.68 10.22
C GLU A 55 -0.56 -3.24 10.81
N THR A 56 -0.62 -1.96 11.12
CA THR A 56 -1.69 -1.38 11.90
C THR A 56 -2.64 -0.62 11.00
N PHE A 57 -3.85 -0.42 11.52
CA PHE A 57 -4.80 0.44 10.86
C PHE A 57 -4.31 1.88 10.81
N GLU A 58 -3.68 2.40 11.89
CA GLU A 58 -3.16 3.76 11.90
C GLU A 58 -2.08 3.96 10.83
N GLU A 59 -1.13 3.03 10.72
CA GLU A 59 -0.07 3.12 9.70
C GLU A 59 -0.62 3.17 8.28
N ARG A 60 -1.68 2.39 8.01
CA ARG A 60 -2.34 2.40 6.69
C ARG A 60 -3.07 3.71 6.44
N GLU A 61 -3.72 4.27 7.46
CA GLU A 61 -4.48 5.50 7.33
C GLU A 61 -3.56 6.73 7.18
N ASP A 62 -2.49 6.80 7.97
CA ASP A 62 -1.46 7.84 7.85
C ASP A 62 -0.84 7.83 6.45
N ALA A 63 -0.55 6.65 5.89
CA ALA A 63 -0.05 6.51 4.53
C ALA A 63 -1.06 6.99 3.46
N ARG A 64 -2.37 6.79 3.66
CA ARG A 64 -3.42 7.32 2.77
C ARG A 64 -3.49 8.85 2.85
N ILE A 65 -3.44 9.40 4.06
CA ILE A 65 -3.45 10.86 4.27
C ILE A 65 -2.24 11.49 3.57
N LEU A 66 -1.05 10.88 3.71
CA LEU A 66 0.15 11.37 3.05
C LEU A 66 0.05 11.33 1.51
N LEU A 67 -0.57 10.30 0.93
CA LEU A 67 -0.84 10.25 -0.52
C LEU A 67 -1.71 11.43 -0.98
N VAL A 68 -2.78 11.75 -0.24
CA VAL A 68 -3.66 12.90 -0.54
C VAL A 68 -2.89 14.22 -0.51
N ILE A 69 -2.00 14.39 0.47
CA ILE A 69 -1.15 15.59 0.59
C ILE A 69 -0.19 15.69 -0.61
N LEU A 70 0.44 14.59 -1.00
CA LEU A 70 1.36 14.55 -2.15
C LEU A 70 0.64 14.82 -3.48
N ASP A 71 -0.60 14.35 -3.63
CA ASP A 71 -1.47 14.65 -4.78
C ASP A 71 -1.83 16.13 -4.86
N ALA A 72 -2.19 16.75 -3.74
CA ALA A 72 -2.45 18.18 -3.69
C ALA A 72 -1.20 19.02 -4.02
N LYS A 73 0.01 18.53 -3.67
CA LYS A 73 1.29 19.20 -3.96
C LYS A 73 1.68 19.15 -5.44
N THR A 74 1.15 18.20 -6.21
CA THR A 74 1.47 18.02 -7.63
C THR A 74 0.28 18.49 -8.50
N PRO A 75 0.14 19.80 -8.80
CA PRO A 75 -0.96 20.33 -9.60
C PRO A 75 -0.82 19.87 -11.06
N GLY A 76 -1.28 18.67 -11.37
CA GLY A 76 -1.19 18.12 -12.73
C GLY A 76 -1.58 16.65 -12.87
N ARG A 77 -1.72 15.90 -11.77
CA ARG A 77 -2.15 14.50 -11.81
C ARG A 77 -3.51 14.35 -11.13
N LEU A 78 -4.56 14.82 -11.80
CA LEU A 78 -5.91 14.39 -11.47
C LEU A 78 -5.96 12.85 -11.55
N PRO A 79 -6.62 12.15 -10.59
CA PRO A 79 -6.81 10.71 -10.70
C PRO A 79 -7.60 10.43 -11.99
N ALA A 80 -7.12 9.49 -12.80
CA ALA A 80 -7.88 9.00 -13.94
C ALA A 80 -9.25 8.48 -13.44
N PRO A 81 -10.36 8.82 -14.10
CA PRO A 81 -11.68 8.32 -13.70
C PRO A 81 -11.67 6.79 -13.70
N SER A 82 -12.12 6.20 -12.59
CA SER A 82 -12.31 4.76 -12.44
C SER A 82 -13.15 4.22 -13.61
N PRO A 83 -12.73 3.16 -14.31
CA PRO A 83 -13.45 2.60 -15.44
C PRO A 83 -14.57 1.70 -14.92
N ASP A 84 -15.52 2.25 -14.18
CA ASP A 84 -16.65 1.46 -13.70
C ASP A 84 -17.89 2.32 -13.44
N ARG A 85 -18.48 2.84 -14.52
CA ARG A 85 -19.90 3.24 -14.52
C ARG A 85 -20.57 3.45 -15.88
N GLU A 86 -20.05 2.86 -16.96
CA GLU A 86 -20.73 2.93 -18.27
C GLU A 86 -21.35 1.56 -18.58
N GLY A 87 -22.52 1.29 -18.00
CA GLY A 87 -23.21 0.03 -18.23
C GLY A 87 -24.44 -0.13 -17.36
N ARG A 88 -25.50 0.65 -17.64
CA ARG A 88 -26.91 0.23 -17.60
C ARG A 88 -27.84 1.45 -17.73
N SER A 89 -28.36 1.68 -18.93
CA SER A 89 -29.78 1.95 -19.22
C SER A 89 -29.98 1.93 -20.72
#